data_AF-A0A533XA14-F1
#
_entry.id   AF-A0A533XA14-F1
#
_cell.length_a   1.000
_cell.length_b   1.000
_cell.length_c   1.000
_cell.angle_alpha   90.00
_cell.angle_beta   90.00
_cell.angle_gamma   90.00
#
_symmetry.space_group_name_H-M   'P 1'
#
loop_
_entity.id
_entity.type
_entity.pdbx_description
1 polymer ?
#
loop_
_entity_poly.entity_id
_entity_poly.type
_entity_poly.pdbx_seq_one_letter_code
_entity_poly.pdbx_strand_id
1 'polypeptide(L)' 'KFQSPFFKEFVLNFDKTGKSVSRINKRLLKHKIFGGKDLSKEMPELGQSALYCVTEAKTMDDVQTLVSALKQEVG' A
#
# COMPACT_ATOMS: atom_id res chain seq x y z
N LYS A 1 9.95 28.14 10.69
CA LYS A 1 8.97 27.06 10.44
C LYS A 1 9.64 26.06 9.51
N PHE A 2 10.01 24.88 10.01
CA PHE A 2 10.56 23.82 9.17
C PHE A 2 9.42 23.26 8.31
N GLN A 3 9.43 23.54 7.00
CA GLN A 3 8.69 22.72 6.04
C GLN A 3 9.56 21.48 5.79
N SER A 4 9.42 20.49 6.67
CA SER A 4 10.05 19.18 6.48
C SER A 4 9.09 18.32 5.67
N PRO A 5 9.62 17.46 4.78
CA PRO A 5 8.78 16.54 4.05
C PRO A 5 7.87 15.71 4.94
N PHE A 6 6.56 15.79 4.77
CA PHE A 6 5.61 14.92 5.47
C PHE A 6 5.71 13.51 4.86
N PHE A 7 6.58 12.67 5.42
CA PHE A 7 6.71 11.27 5.04
C PHE A 7 5.65 10.47 5.81
N LYS A 8 4.55 10.09 5.15
CA LYS A 8 3.51 9.24 5.76
C LYS A 8 3.73 7.81 5.34
N GLU A 9 4.39 7.06 6.22
CA GLU A 9 4.58 5.62 6.09
C GLU A 9 3.59 4.87 6.96
N PHE A 10 2.95 3.85 6.39
CA PHE A 10 2.05 3.00 7.15
C PHE A 10 2.07 1.56 6.61
N VAL A 11 1.93 0.61 7.52
CA VAL A 11 1.86 -0.81 7.19
C VAL A 11 0.39 -1.22 7.08
N LEU A 12 0.04 -1.90 5.99
CA LEU A 12 -1.26 -2.55 5.82
C LEU A 12 -1.09 -4.06 5.90
N ASN A 13 -1.88 -4.70 6.76
CA ASN A 13 -1.97 -6.15 6.85
C ASN A 13 -3.19 -6.65 6.06
N PHE A 14 -2.97 -7.65 5.22
CA PHE A 14 -3.97 -8.24 4.32
C PHE A 14 -4.41 -9.64 4.74
N ASP A 15 -3.99 -10.17 5.90
CA ASP A 15 -4.31 -11.55 6.30
C ASP A 15 -5.82 -11.78 6.37
N LYS A 16 -6.56 -10.79 6.88
CA LYS A 16 -8.04 -10.84 6.95
C LYS A 16 -8.73 -10.92 5.58
N THR A 17 -8.02 -10.63 4.50
CA THR A 17 -8.55 -10.66 3.13
C THR A 17 -8.34 -12.02 2.45
N GLY A 18 -7.51 -12.90 3.03
CA GLY A 18 -7.07 -14.15 2.43
C GLY A 18 -6.22 -13.99 1.15
N LYS A 19 -5.77 -12.76 0.85
CA LYS A 19 -5.02 -12.41 -0.36
C LYS A 19 -3.57 -12.11 0.01
N SER A 20 -2.64 -12.56 -0.83
CA SER A 20 -1.23 -12.27 -0.62
C SER A 20 -0.84 -10.86 -1.08
N VAL A 21 0.19 -10.29 -0.46
CA VAL A 21 0.71 -8.97 -0.86
C VAL A 21 1.12 -8.95 -2.33
N SER A 22 1.77 -10.01 -2.81
CA SER A 22 2.13 -10.16 -4.22
C SER A 22 0.89 -10.10 -5.14
N ARG A 23 -0.24 -10.69 -4.74
CA ARG A 23 -1.49 -10.62 -5.51
C ARG A 23 -2.07 -9.20 -5.51
N ILE A 24 -2.10 -8.54 -4.35
CA ILE A 24 -2.55 -7.13 -4.23
C ILE A 24 -1.68 -6.24 -5.12
N ASN A 25 -0.36 -6.34 -5.05
CA ASN A 25 0.56 -5.53 -5.85
C ASN A 25 0.39 -5.78 -7.36
N LYS A 26 0.24 -7.03 -7.79
CA LYS A 26 -0.04 -7.35 -9.21
C LYS A 26 -1.33 -6.72 -9.73
N ARG A 27 -2.31 -6.50 -8.86
CA ARG A 27 -3.59 -5.91 -9.21
C ARG A 27 -3.55 -4.39 -9.20
N LEU A 28 -2.92 -3.78 -8.20
CA LEU A 28 -2.62 -2.35 -8.17
C LEU A 28 -1.85 -1.91 -9.42
N LEU A 29 -0.92 -2.72 -9.93
CA LEU A 29 -0.22 -2.45 -11.19
C LEU A 29 -1.15 -2.31 -12.40
N LYS A 30 -2.29 -3.02 -12.45
CA LYS A 30 -3.30 -2.86 -13.51
C LYS A 30 -3.98 -1.49 -13.47
N HIS A 31 -4.02 -0.88 -12.29
CA HIS A 31 -4.49 0.50 -12.07
C HIS A 31 -3.36 1.53 -12.18
N LYS A 32 -2.18 1.14 -12.68
CA LYS A 32 -0.97 1.98 -12.76
C LYS A 32 -0.46 2.46 -11.39
N ILE A 33 -0.73 1.68 -10.34
CA ILE A 33 -0.31 1.96 -8.97
C ILE A 33 0.81 0.98 -8.60
N PHE A 34 1.97 1.49 -8.18
CA PHE A 34 2.95 0.69 -7.48
C PHE A 34 2.47 0.44 -6.05
N GLY A 35 2.22 -0.82 -5.72
CA GLY A 35 1.82 -1.23 -4.37
C GLY A 35 2.95 -1.08 -3.35
N GLY A 36 2.63 -1.34 -2.08
CA GLY A 36 3.58 -1.22 -0.99
C GLY A 36 4.73 -2.23 -1.07
N LYS A 37 5.84 -1.93 -0.37
CA LYS A 37 6.95 -2.87 -0.19
C LYS A 37 6.43 -4.12 0.53
N ASP A 38 6.60 -5.29 -0.09
CA ASP A 38 6.13 -6.57 0.46
C ASP A 38 6.98 -6.97 1.65
N LEU A 39 6.43 -6.84 2.86
CA LEU A 39 7.09 -7.19 4.11
C LEU A 39 6.94 -8.67 4.44
N SER A 40 6.02 -9.40 3.79
CA SER A 40 5.74 -10.80 4.14
C SER A 40 6.95 -11.73 3.95
N LYS A 41 7.92 -11.33 3.13
CA LYS A 41 9.16 -12.07 2.87
C LYS A 41 10.29 -11.72 3.82
N GLU A 42 10.41 -10.46 4.21
CA GLU A 42 11.48 -9.95 5.07
C GLU A 42 11.09 -10.04 6.56
N MET A 43 9.79 -9.97 6.86
CA MET A 43 9.22 -9.98 8.21
C MET A 43 7.98 -10.91 8.27
N PRO A 44 8.16 -12.24 8.20
CA PRO A 44 7.06 -13.21 8.13
C PRO A 44 6.08 -13.11 9.32
N GLU A 45 6.55 -12.65 10.48
CA GLU A 45 5.75 -12.42 11.69
C GLU A 45 4.65 -11.36 11.51
N LEU A 46 4.80 -10.45 10.54
CA LEU A 46 3.80 -9.46 10.18
C LEU A 46 2.73 -10.01 9.22
N GLY A 47 2.84 -11.29 8.82
CA GLY A 47 1.90 -11.93 7.91
C GLY A 47 1.92 -11.32 6.50
N GLN A 48 0.76 -11.29 5.83
CA GLN A 48 0.60 -10.64 4.52
C GLN A 48 0.57 -9.12 4.66
N SER A 49 1.69 -8.51 5.04
CA SER A 49 1.82 -7.07 5.25
C SER A 49 2.65 -6.35 4.19
N ALA A 50 2.27 -5.12 3.87
CA ALA A 50 3.02 -4.25 2.98
C ALA A 50 3.19 -2.84 3.55
N LEU A 51 4.38 -2.25 3.35
CA LEU A 51 4.67 -0.86 3.73
C LEU A 51 4.33 0.08 2.58
N TYR A 52 3.46 1.05 2.84
CA TYR A 52 3.10 2.10 1.91
C TYR A 52 3.74 3.42 2.35
N CYS A 53 4.41 4.11 1.43
CA CYS A 53 4.93 5.45 1.64
C CYS A 53 4.15 6.42 0.74
N VAL A 54 3.43 7.35 1.37
CA VAL A 54 2.82 8.47 0.67
C VAL A 54 3.70 9.69 0.91
N THR A 55 4.31 10.17 -0.16
CA THR A 55 5.17 11.37 -0.13
C THR A 55 4.33 12.60 -0.46
N GLU A 56 4.87 13.79 -0.18
CA GLU A 56 4.23 15.07 -0.49
C GLU A 56 4.02 15.31 -1.98
N ALA A 57 4.74 14.56 -2.83
CA ALA A 57 4.53 14.57 -4.27
C ALA A 57 3.22 13.88 -4.69
N LYS A 58 2.51 13.19 -3.77
CA LYS A 58 1.24 12.53 -4.03
C LYS A 58 0.08 13.43 -3.65
N THR A 59 -0.88 13.55 -4.56
CA THR A 59 -2.11 14.31 -4.36
C THR A 59 -3.13 13.52 -3.56
N MET A 60 -4.15 14.19 -3.04
CA MET A 60 -5.29 13.49 -2.42
C MET A 60 -5.98 12.55 -3.42
N ASP A 61 -6.01 12.90 -4.71
CA ASP A 61 -6.59 12.09 -5.77
C ASP A 61 -5.82 10.78 -5.99
N ASP A 62 -4.48 10.83 -5.92
CA ASP A 62 -3.63 9.63 -5.95
C ASP A 62 -3.97 8.69 -4.78
N VAL A 63 -4.20 9.26 -3.59
CA VAL A 63 -4.57 8.49 -2.39
C VAL A 63 -5.98 7.90 -2.56
N GLN A 64 -6.94 8.66 -3.08
CA GLN A 64 -8.29 8.13 -3.36
C GLN A 64 -8.25 7.01 -4.41
N THR A 65 -7.39 7.13 -5.42
CA THR A 65 -7.16 6.10 -6.44
C THR A 65 -6.58 4.83 -5.81
N LEU A 66 -5.58 4.96 -4.92
CA LEU A 66 -5.05 3.84 -4.14
C LEU A 66 -6.12 3.17 -3.28
N VAL A 67 -6.89 3.96 -2.52
CA VAL A 67 -7.96 3.45 -1.66
C VAL A 67 -9.02 2.72 -2.48
N SER A 68 -9.42 3.28 -3.62
CA SER A 68 -10.44 2.67 -4.49
C SER A 68 -9.96 1.37 -5.11
N ALA A 69 -8.72 1.32 -5.59
CA ALA A 69 -8.13 0.10 -6.13
C ALA A 69 -7.97 -0.99 -5.04
N LEU A 70 -7.50 -0.60 -3.84
CA LEU A 70 -7.43 -1.51 -2.70
C LEU A 70 -8.81 -2.06 -2.34
N LYS A 71 -9.85 -1.21 -2.23
CA LYS A 71 -11.23 -1.65 -1.94
C LYS A 71 -11.76 -2.66 -2.94
N GLN A 72 -11.52 -2.45 -4.25
CA GLN A 72 -11.92 -3.42 -5.29
C GLN A 72 -11.20 -4.75 -5.12
N GLU A 73 -9.95 -4.72 -4.68
CA GLU A 73 -9.14 -5.92 -4.52
C GLU A 73 -9.35 -6.64 -3.19
N VAL A 74 -9.67 -5.94 -2.10
CA VAL A 74 -9.86 -6.55 -0.76
C VAL A 74 -11.32 -6.86 -0.43
N GLY A 75 -12.26 -6.36 -1.25
CA GLY A 75 -13.70 -6.61 -1.14
C GLY A 75 -14.06 -8.06 -0.84
#